data_AF-A0A5S3VWI8-F1
#
_entry.id   AF-A0A5S3VWI8-F1
#
_cell.length_a   1.000
_cell.length_b   1.000
_cell.length_c   1.000
_cell.angle_alpha   90.00
_cell.angle_beta   90.00
_cell.angle_gamma   90.00
#
_symmetry.space_group_name_H-M   'P 1'
#
loop_
_entity.id
_entity.type
_entity.pdbx_description
1 polymer ?
#
loop_
_entity_poly.entity_id
_entity_poly.type
_entity_poly.pdbx_seq_one_letter_code
_entity_poly.pdbx_strand_id
1 'polypeptide(L)'
;MVSKNKQFDTNQQVEMWQTDAQKVLYAQLCNAFYQREVQRLVAEPNGDRLRRQLKSLPYYIERAATRVANATSPFTLDAQNGGWLEKQKPTPPEVNSSANELFYQVYAKVGLIIPVLLQSHGQIRVRIDSIDQVTKTQVHCNELGWFDFLGQGLEQQSAQLLKPNKATLAAACCGHQWQFSKRSTPRVLSLREMLLAANINWRNVKRPLA
;
A
#
# COMPACT_ATOMS: atom_id res chain seq x y z
N MET A 1 -54.68 12.79 13.25
CA MET A 1 -53.30 12.98 13.77
C MET A 1 -52.42 11.94 13.08
N VAL A 2 -51.56 12.36 12.16
CA VAL A 2 -50.73 11.47 11.35
C VAL A 2 -49.42 11.22 12.08
N SER A 3 -49.23 10.01 12.57
CA SER A 3 -47.96 9.55 13.14
C SER A 3 -46.90 9.52 12.04
N LYS A 4 -45.89 10.39 12.15
CA LYS A 4 -44.73 10.41 11.25
C LYS A 4 -43.92 9.12 11.46
N ASN A 5 -43.91 8.25 10.46
CA ASN A 5 -42.95 7.16 10.35
C ASN A 5 -41.54 7.77 10.30
N LYS A 6 -40.73 7.51 11.33
CA LYS A 6 -39.28 7.75 11.27
C LYS A 6 -38.71 6.79 10.23
N GLN A 7 -38.28 7.33 9.09
CA GLN A 7 -37.36 6.63 8.20
C GLN A 7 -36.10 6.33 9.01
N PHE A 8 -35.80 5.05 9.20
CA PHE A 8 -34.52 4.61 9.71
C PHE A 8 -33.49 4.82 8.60
N ASP A 9 -32.46 5.62 8.90
CA ASP A 9 -31.32 5.82 8.01
C ASP A 9 -30.69 4.47 7.67
N THR A 10 -30.71 4.11 6.39
CA THR A 10 -30.12 2.89 5.83
C THR A 10 -28.64 2.70 6.19
N ASN A 11 -27.94 3.77 6.59
CA ASN A 11 -26.56 3.68 7.09
C ASN A 11 -26.43 3.00 8.46
N GLN A 12 -27.43 3.07 9.33
CA GLN A 12 -27.37 2.43 10.67
C GLN A 12 -27.56 0.91 10.61
N GLN A 13 -28.24 0.39 9.59
CA GLN A 13 -28.48 -1.06 9.48
C GLN A 13 -27.25 -1.85 8.99
N VAL A 14 -26.27 -1.19 8.37
CA VAL A 14 -25.02 -1.85 7.91
C VAL A 14 -24.05 -2.09 9.08
N GLU A 15 -24.10 -1.27 10.14
CA GLU A 15 -23.26 -1.46 11.34
C GLU A 15 -23.63 -2.69 12.18
N MET A 16 -24.85 -3.20 12.03
CA MET A 16 -25.42 -4.24 12.91
C MET A 16 -24.90 -5.66 12.64
N TRP A 17 -24.14 -5.87 11.56
CA TRP A 17 -23.72 -7.20 11.07
C TRP A 17 -22.20 -7.43 11.09
N GLN A 18 -21.43 -6.55 11.74
CA GLN A 18 -20.01 -6.84 11.99
C GLN A 18 -19.88 -7.74 13.21
N THR A 19 -19.14 -8.84 13.07
CA THR A 19 -18.83 -9.71 14.21
C THR A 19 -17.99 -8.94 15.23
N ASP A 20 -18.08 -9.30 16.51
CA ASP A 20 -17.28 -8.65 17.55
C ASP A 20 -15.78 -8.74 17.24
N ALA A 21 -15.34 -9.83 16.60
CA ALA A 21 -13.97 -9.98 16.12
C ALA A 21 -13.58 -8.94 15.05
N GLN A 22 -14.47 -8.62 14.11
CA GLN A 22 -14.23 -7.58 13.09
C GLN A 22 -14.14 -6.19 13.72
N LYS A 23 -15.00 -5.89 14.71
CA LYS A 23 -14.96 -4.62 15.44
C LYS A 23 -13.66 -4.46 16.23
N VAL A 24 -13.22 -5.52 16.90
CA VAL A 24 -11.94 -5.55 17.63
C VAL A 24 -10.77 -5.36 16.67
N LEU A 25 -10.75 -6.08 15.53
CA LEU A 25 -9.71 -5.94 14.52
C LEU A 25 -9.65 -4.52 13.96
N TYR A 26 -10.79 -3.94 13.61
CA TYR A 26 -10.89 -2.57 13.13
C TYR A 26 -10.34 -1.57 14.16
N ALA A 27 -10.73 -1.70 15.43
CA ALA A 27 -10.24 -0.83 16.50
C ALA A 27 -8.72 -0.95 16.70
N GLN A 28 -8.17 -2.17 16.65
CA GLN A 28 -6.71 -2.39 16.72
C GLN A 28 -5.98 -1.71 15.58
N LEU A 29 -6.49 -1.83 14.34
CA LEU A 29 -5.90 -1.17 13.18
C LEU A 29 -5.96 0.36 13.28
N CYS A 30 -7.10 0.91 13.70
CA CYS A 30 -7.23 2.35 13.94
C CYS A 30 -6.18 2.84 14.95
N ASN A 31 -6.04 2.15 16.08
CA ASN A 31 -5.06 2.51 17.11
C ASN A 31 -3.62 2.46 16.58
N ALA A 32 -3.26 1.38 15.88
CA ALA A 32 -1.92 1.23 15.30
C ALA A 32 -1.62 2.32 14.26
N PHE A 33 -2.59 2.65 13.40
CA PHE A 33 -2.45 3.69 12.39
C PHE A 33 -2.38 5.09 13.00
N TYR A 34 -3.20 5.39 14.01
CA TYR A 34 -3.10 6.66 14.74
C TYR A 34 -1.74 6.82 15.39
N GLN A 35 -1.28 5.81 16.12
CA GLN A 35 0.02 5.85 16.80
C GLN A 35 1.15 6.16 15.82
N ARG A 36 1.15 5.53 14.64
CA ARG A 36 2.18 5.73 13.62
C ARG A 36 2.08 7.08 12.91
N GLU A 37 0.88 7.48 12.49
CA GLU A 37 0.69 8.73 11.76
C GLU A 37 0.91 9.94 12.66
N VAL A 38 0.56 9.90 13.95
CA VAL A 38 0.88 10.98 14.89
C VAL A 38 2.38 11.20 14.97
N GLN A 39 3.19 10.14 15.11
CA GLN A 39 4.65 10.27 15.13
C GLN A 39 5.19 10.88 13.83
N ARG A 40 4.63 10.53 12.68
CA ARG A 40 4.98 11.13 11.39
C ARG A 40 4.61 12.62 11.34
N LEU A 41 3.44 12.99 11.84
CA LEU A 41 2.92 14.36 11.80
C LEU A 41 3.71 15.30 12.71
N VAL A 42 4.24 14.83 13.83
CA VAL A 42 5.15 15.62 14.68
C VAL A 42 6.38 16.10 13.91
N ALA A 43 6.84 15.33 12.93
CA ALA A 43 7.99 15.68 12.10
C ALA A 43 7.66 16.60 10.90
N GLU A 44 6.39 17.00 10.68
CA GLU A 44 6.02 17.90 9.57
C GLU A 44 6.38 19.36 9.93
N PRO A 45 7.38 19.97 9.27
CA PRO A 45 7.83 21.32 9.63
C PRO A 45 6.83 22.41 9.21
N ASN A 46 5.98 22.15 8.22
CA ASN A 46 5.04 23.14 7.73
C ASN A 46 3.71 23.08 8.50
N GLY A 47 3.45 24.11 9.31
CA GLY A 47 2.24 24.19 10.14
C GLY A 47 0.92 24.15 9.37
N ASP A 48 0.84 24.72 8.15
CA ASP A 48 -0.37 24.66 7.32
C ASP A 48 -0.61 23.26 6.75
N ARG A 49 0.46 22.57 6.37
CA ARG A 49 0.39 21.18 5.92
C ARG A 49 -0.02 20.26 7.06
N LEU A 50 0.58 20.44 8.24
CA LEU A 50 0.24 19.71 9.46
C LEU A 50 -1.26 19.86 9.80
N ARG A 51 -1.78 21.10 9.83
CA ARG A 51 -3.21 21.36 10.08
C ARG A 51 -4.13 20.66 9.09
N ARG A 52 -3.80 20.70 7.79
CA ARG A 52 -4.58 20.01 6.75
C ARG A 52 -4.54 18.50 6.91
N GLN A 53 -3.36 17.93 7.17
CA GLN A 53 -3.20 16.49 7.38
C GLN A 53 -3.97 16.03 8.61
N LEU A 54 -3.83 16.71 9.76
CA LEU A 54 -4.59 16.44 10.98
C LEU A 54 -6.10 16.48 10.75
N LYS A 55 -6.60 17.50 10.04
CA LYS A 55 -8.03 17.61 9.72
C LYS A 55 -8.56 16.40 8.94
N SER A 56 -7.75 15.84 8.04
CA SER A 56 -8.13 14.68 7.22
C SER A 56 -7.75 13.32 7.83
N LEU A 57 -7.01 13.31 8.94
CA LEU A 57 -6.41 12.10 9.48
C LEU A 57 -7.44 11.01 9.84
N PRO A 58 -8.55 11.33 10.56
CA PRO A 58 -9.55 10.32 10.91
C PRO A 58 -10.10 9.61 9.67
N TYR A 59 -10.48 10.39 8.65
CA TYR A 59 -11.00 9.85 7.40
C TYR A 59 -10.04 8.84 6.74
N TYR A 60 -8.75 9.15 6.66
CA TYR A 60 -7.79 8.26 6.03
C TYR A 60 -7.49 7.02 6.88
N ILE A 61 -7.49 7.15 8.21
CA ILE A 61 -7.29 6.02 9.12
C ILE A 61 -8.47 5.07 9.06
N GLU A 62 -9.70 5.57 9.18
CA GLU A 62 -10.91 4.75 9.11
C GLU A 62 -10.97 4.02 7.77
N ARG A 63 -10.73 4.75 6.66
CA ARG A 63 -10.68 4.16 5.32
C ARG A 63 -9.60 3.06 5.21
N ALA A 64 -8.42 3.27 5.78
CA ALA A 64 -7.35 2.27 5.78
C ALA A 64 -7.71 1.05 6.63
N ALA A 65 -8.20 1.26 7.85
CA ALA A 65 -8.59 0.19 8.77
C ALA A 65 -9.73 -0.65 8.19
N THR A 66 -10.76 -0.03 7.62
CA THR A 66 -11.86 -0.74 6.94
C THR A 66 -11.33 -1.57 5.77
N ARG A 67 -10.43 -1.01 4.94
CA ARG A 67 -9.91 -1.73 3.78
C ARG A 67 -9.02 -2.89 4.20
N VAL A 68 -8.13 -2.69 5.16
CA VAL A 68 -7.21 -3.72 5.66
C VAL A 68 -7.97 -4.84 6.37
N ALA A 69 -8.97 -4.51 7.21
CA ALA A 69 -9.78 -5.50 7.91
C ALA A 69 -10.59 -6.41 6.97
N ASN A 70 -10.95 -5.91 5.78
CA ASN A 70 -11.73 -6.64 4.78
C ASN A 70 -10.86 -7.18 3.62
N ALA A 71 -9.55 -6.96 3.65
CA ALA A 71 -8.66 -7.34 2.56
C ALA A 71 -8.46 -8.86 2.52
N THR A 72 -8.58 -9.45 1.32
CA THR A 72 -8.16 -10.82 1.09
C THR A 72 -6.70 -10.82 0.66
N SER A 73 -5.78 -10.92 1.63
CA SER A 73 -4.34 -10.95 1.41
C SER A 73 -3.78 -12.36 1.67
N PRO A 74 -2.76 -12.83 0.91
CA PRO A 74 -2.06 -14.08 1.21
C PRO A 74 -1.08 -13.96 2.38
N PHE A 75 -0.92 -12.77 2.96
CA PHE A 75 0.01 -12.48 4.06
C PHE A 75 -0.72 -12.40 5.39
N THR A 76 0.01 -12.71 6.47
CA THR A 76 -0.54 -12.63 7.83
C THR A 76 -0.68 -11.17 8.26
N LEU A 77 -1.84 -10.76 8.74
CA LEU A 77 -2.04 -9.42 9.29
C LEU A 77 -1.55 -9.37 10.74
N ASP A 78 -0.63 -8.45 11.02
CA ASP A 78 -0.29 -8.01 12.37
C ASP A 78 -1.06 -6.72 12.67
N ALA A 79 -2.26 -6.88 13.23
CA ALA A 79 -3.15 -5.77 13.53
C ALA A 79 -2.59 -4.84 14.63
N GLN A 80 -1.78 -5.36 15.54
CA GLN A 80 -1.22 -4.58 16.65
C GLN A 80 -0.19 -3.57 16.16
N ASN A 81 0.65 -3.98 15.20
CA ASN A 81 1.63 -3.08 14.57
C ASN A 81 1.10 -2.42 13.28
N GLY A 82 -0.07 -2.86 12.80
CA GLY A 82 -0.72 -2.38 11.58
C GLY A 82 0.06 -2.74 10.31
N GLY A 83 0.58 -3.96 10.20
CA GLY A 83 1.44 -4.39 9.09
C GLY A 83 1.10 -5.77 8.54
N TRP A 84 1.59 -6.08 7.34
CA TRP A 84 1.52 -7.43 6.79
C TRP A 84 2.83 -8.17 7.04
N LEU A 85 2.75 -9.46 7.35
CA LEU A 85 3.88 -10.31 7.68
C LEU A 85 4.01 -11.46 6.66
N GLU A 86 5.24 -11.65 6.20
CA GLU A 86 5.69 -12.77 5.37
C GLU A 86 7.19 -12.95 5.56
N LYS A 87 7.69 -14.18 5.40
CA LYS A 87 9.11 -14.50 5.59
C LYS A 87 9.98 -13.72 4.60
N GLN A 88 10.90 -12.92 5.12
CA GLN A 88 11.85 -12.18 4.30
C GLN A 88 12.94 -13.08 3.71
N LYS A 89 13.13 -12.97 2.39
CA LYS A 89 14.20 -13.67 1.65
C LYS A 89 15.60 -13.13 1.99
N PRO A 90 16.65 -13.96 1.93
CA PRO A 90 18.02 -13.53 2.20
C PRO A 90 18.50 -12.41 1.29
N THR A 91 18.11 -12.46 0.02
CA THR A 91 18.47 -11.50 -1.03
C THR A 91 17.26 -10.69 -1.50
N PRO A 92 17.46 -9.45 -1.97
CA PRO A 92 16.41 -8.66 -2.59
C PRO A 92 15.91 -9.31 -3.89
N PRO A 93 14.70 -8.99 -4.37
CA PRO A 93 14.24 -9.42 -5.68
C PRO A 93 15.15 -8.89 -6.80
N GLU A 94 15.48 -9.75 -7.76
CA GLU A 94 16.24 -9.36 -8.93
C GLU A 94 15.36 -8.61 -9.93
N VAL A 95 15.91 -7.54 -10.51
CA VAL A 95 15.28 -6.80 -11.60
C VAL A 95 15.54 -7.54 -12.90
N ASN A 96 14.49 -7.82 -13.66
CA ASN A 96 14.58 -8.48 -14.95
C ASN A 96 13.88 -7.62 -16.02
N SER A 97 14.69 -6.89 -16.80
CA SER A 97 14.19 -5.91 -17.76
C SER A 97 13.32 -6.54 -18.84
N SER A 98 13.68 -7.72 -19.35
CA SER A 98 12.88 -8.42 -20.37
C SER A 98 11.54 -8.90 -19.82
N ALA A 99 11.52 -9.40 -18.57
CA ALA A 99 10.28 -9.81 -17.93
C ALA A 99 9.39 -8.61 -17.56
N ASN A 100 9.99 -7.48 -17.18
CA ASN A 100 9.30 -6.21 -16.96
C ASN A 100 8.66 -5.73 -18.26
N GLU A 101 9.42 -5.67 -19.34
CA GLU A 101 8.95 -5.16 -20.63
C GLU A 101 7.76 -5.95 -21.15
N LEU A 102 7.87 -7.28 -21.20
CA LEU A 102 6.77 -8.17 -21.60
C LEU A 102 5.53 -8.00 -20.72
N PHE A 103 5.70 -7.67 -19.43
CA PHE A 103 4.58 -7.44 -18.53
C PHE A 103 3.92 -6.08 -18.78
N TYR A 104 4.71 -4.99 -18.76
CA TYR A 104 4.19 -3.63 -18.83
C TYR A 104 3.64 -3.28 -20.21
N GLN A 105 4.19 -3.84 -21.29
CA GLN A 105 3.61 -3.71 -22.63
C GLN A 105 2.16 -4.19 -22.72
N VAL A 106 1.80 -5.23 -21.96
CA VAL A 106 0.48 -5.87 -22.07
C VAL A 106 -0.47 -5.46 -20.95
N TYR A 107 0.04 -5.26 -19.73
CA TYR A 107 -0.78 -5.15 -18.52
C TYR A 107 -0.70 -3.79 -17.83
N ALA A 108 0.15 -2.86 -18.28
CA ALA A 108 0.20 -1.52 -17.70
C ALA A 108 -1.17 -0.83 -17.83
N LYS A 109 -1.76 -0.48 -16.67
CA LYS A 109 -3.06 0.19 -16.61
C LYS A 109 -3.11 1.06 -15.36
N VAL A 110 -3.77 2.20 -15.49
CA VAL A 110 -4.11 3.07 -14.34
C VAL A 110 -4.83 2.27 -13.25
N GLY A 111 -4.41 2.49 -12.01
CA GLY A 111 -4.88 1.78 -10.82
C GLY A 111 -4.16 0.45 -10.56
N LEU A 112 -3.27 -0.02 -11.44
CA LEU A 112 -2.49 -1.22 -11.17
C LEU A 112 -1.46 -0.94 -10.09
N ILE A 113 -1.47 -1.78 -9.06
CA ILE A 113 -0.54 -1.67 -7.93
C ILE A 113 0.70 -2.49 -8.24
N ILE A 114 1.86 -1.87 -8.14
CA ILE A 114 3.13 -2.44 -8.58
C ILE A 114 4.23 -2.29 -7.51
N PRO A 115 5.16 -3.27 -7.43
CA PRO A 115 6.34 -3.16 -6.60
C PRO A 115 7.45 -2.37 -7.31
N VAL A 116 8.13 -1.51 -6.55
CA VAL A 116 9.27 -0.72 -7.01
C VAL A 116 10.44 -0.94 -6.06
N LEU A 117 11.56 -1.41 -6.60
CA LEU A 117 12.82 -1.55 -5.89
C LEU A 117 13.48 -0.18 -5.78
N LEU A 118 13.91 0.20 -4.58
CA LEU A 118 14.65 1.42 -4.31
C LEU A 118 16.00 1.07 -3.71
N GLN A 119 17.07 1.64 -4.27
CA GLN A 119 18.44 1.45 -3.80
C GLN A 119 19.10 2.79 -3.41
N SER A 120 19.48 2.94 -2.16
CA SER A 120 20.14 4.17 -1.67
C SER A 120 21.10 3.86 -0.53
N HIS A 121 22.33 4.40 -0.59
CA HIS A 121 23.34 4.30 0.48
C HIS A 121 23.53 2.89 1.06
N GLY A 122 23.60 1.86 0.21
CA GLY A 122 23.78 0.46 0.64
C GLY A 122 22.51 -0.18 1.23
N GLN A 123 21.38 0.52 1.25
CA GLN A 123 20.07 -0.02 1.57
C GLN A 123 19.30 -0.32 0.27
N ILE A 124 18.69 -1.50 0.20
CA ILE A 124 17.72 -1.90 -0.82
C ILE A 124 16.39 -2.14 -0.11
N ARG A 125 15.31 -1.59 -0.63
CA ARG A 125 13.95 -1.85 -0.12
C ARG A 125 12.97 -1.93 -1.27
N VAL A 126 11.88 -2.64 -1.07
CA VAL A 126 10.78 -2.64 -2.02
C VAL A 126 9.65 -1.77 -1.46
N ARG A 127 9.18 -0.84 -2.26
CA ARG A 127 7.97 -0.05 -2.01
C ARG A 127 6.86 -0.49 -2.93
N ILE A 128 5.64 -0.17 -2.55
CA ILE A 128 4.47 -0.38 -3.38
C ILE A 128 3.94 0.97 -3.84
N ASP A 129 3.53 1.05 -5.09
CA ASP A 129 2.92 2.24 -5.66
C ASP A 129 1.81 1.85 -6.65
N SER A 130 1.03 2.82 -7.11
CA SER A 130 0.00 2.64 -8.13
C SER A 130 0.35 3.40 -9.39
N ILE A 131 0.13 2.76 -10.53
CA ILE A 131 0.17 3.44 -11.83
C ILE A 131 -0.99 4.43 -11.90
N ASP A 132 -0.70 5.69 -12.19
CA ASP A 132 -1.71 6.73 -12.41
C ASP A 132 -1.71 7.28 -13.85
N GLN A 133 -0.63 7.06 -14.62
CA GLN A 133 -0.59 7.35 -16.06
C GLN A 133 0.14 6.26 -16.85
N VAL A 134 -0.26 6.05 -18.10
CA VAL A 134 0.36 5.09 -19.03
C VAL A 134 0.50 5.75 -20.40
N THR A 135 1.69 5.67 -20.99
CA THR A 135 1.95 6.07 -22.38
C THR A 135 2.25 4.83 -23.23
N LYS A 136 2.74 5.02 -24.46
CA LYS A 136 3.08 3.90 -25.36
C LYS A 136 4.24 3.04 -24.83
N THR A 137 5.16 3.62 -24.06
CA THR A 137 6.42 2.98 -23.66
C THR A 137 6.79 3.21 -22.19
N GLN A 138 5.97 3.94 -21.45
CA GLN A 138 6.26 4.38 -20.08
C GLN A 138 5.03 4.31 -19.19
N VAL A 139 5.26 4.23 -17.89
CA VAL A 139 4.25 4.35 -16.85
C VAL A 139 4.67 5.42 -15.86
N HIS A 140 3.71 6.18 -15.34
CA HIS A 140 3.91 7.05 -14.19
C HIS A 140 3.34 6.35 -12.95
N CYS A 141 4.12 6.36 -11.88
CA CYS A 141 3.71 5.90 -10.56
C CYS A 141 3.45 7.11 -9.66
N ASN A 142 2.36 7.04 -8.89
CA ASN A 142 1.81 8.20 -8.21
C ASN A 142 2.75 8.87 -7.18
N GLU A 143 3.65 8.13 -6.52
CA GLU A 143 4.68 8.71 -5.64
C GLU A 143 6.09 8.61 -6.22
N LEU A 144 6.37 7.64 -7.09
CA LEU A 144 7.73 7.29 -7.52
C LEU A 144 8.10 7.78 -8.94
N GLY A 145 7.18 8.46 -9.62
CA GLY A 145 7.48 9.17 -10.87
C GLY A 145 7.45 8.27 -12.11
N TRP A 146 8.12 8.71 -13.17
CA TRP A 146 8.13 8.03 -14.47
C TRP A 146 9.14 6.88 -14.56
N PHE A 147 8.70 5.81 -15.23
CA PHE A 147 9.50 4.62 -15.56
C PHE A 147 9.26 4.21 -17.01
N ASP A 148 10.29 3.66 -17.65
CA ASP A 148 10.09 2.92 -18.90
C ASP A 148 9.59 1.49 -18.65
N PHE A 149 9.21 0.79 -19.72
CA PHE A 149 8.75 -0.61 -19.62
C PHE A 149 9.86 -1.61 -19.29
N LEU A 150 11.14 -1.27 -19.50
CA LEU A 150 12.26 -2.07 -19.00
C LEU A 150 12.35 -2.01 -17.46
N GLY A 151 11.71 -1.01 -16.87
CA GLY A 151 11.60 -0.79 -15.44
C GLY A 151 12.62 0.19 -14.90
N GLN A 152 13.32 0.96 -15.74
CA GLN A 152 14.26 1.97 -15.28
C GLN A 152 13.49 3.25 -14.88
N GLY A 153 13.78 3.77 -13.68
CA GLY A 153 13.29 5.08 -13.27
C GLY A 153 13.93 6.19 -14.10
N LEU A 154 13.09 7.04 -14.69
CA LEU A 154 13.51 8.13 -15.58
C LEU A 154 13.88 9.40 -14.79
N GLU A 155 13.26 9.60 -13.63
CA GLU A 155 13.53 10.72 -12.72
C GLU A 155 14.49 10.33 -11.60
N GLN A 156 14.40 9.06 -11.16
CA GLN A 156 15.21 8.52 -10.09
C GLN A 156 15.89 7.22 -10.54
N GLN A 157 17.18 7.30 -10.87
CA GLN A 157 17.96 6.13 -11.34
C GLN A 157 18.05 5.00 -10.30
N SER A 158 17.91 5.34 -9.02
CA SER A 158 17.87 4.38 -7.91
C SER A 158 16.54 3.64 -7.76
N ALA A 159 15.53 3.97 -8.56
CA ALA A 159 14.23 3.32 -8.55
C ALA A 159 14.10 2.42 -9.78
N GLN A 160 13.62 1.19 -9.55
CA GLN A 160 13.42 0.21 -10.61
C GLN A 160 12.09 -0.53 -10.43
N LEU A 161 11.28 -0.61 -11.48
CA LEU A 161 10.06 -1.41 -11.46
C LEU A 161 10.39 -2.88 -11.34
N LEU A 162 9.54 -3.59 -10.61
CA LEU A 162 9.55 -5.04 -10.54
C LEU A 162 8.25 -5.57 -11.13
N LYS A 163 8.32 -6.59 -11.98
CA LYS A 163 7.15 -7.35 -12.41
C LYS A 163 6.35 -7.82 -11.19
N PRO A 164 5.06 -7.47 -11.06
CA PRO A 164 4.21 -7.93 -9.97
C PRO A 164 4.12 -9.45 -9.94
N ASN A 165 4.52 -10.05 -8.82
CA ASN A 165 4.35 -11.46 -8.50
C ASN A 165 4.31 -11.61 -6.97
N LYS A 166 3.98 -12.81 -6.46
CA LYS A 166 3.86 -13.03 -5.02
C LYS A 166 5.12 -12.62 -4.25
N ALA A 167 6.32 -12.91 -4.77
CA ALA A 167 7.57 -12.60 -4.08
C ALA A 167 7.89 -11.10 -4.08
N THR A 168 7.72 -10.41 -5.21
CA THR A 168 7.97 -8.96 -5.31
C THR A 168 6.95 -8.16 -4.52
N LEU A 169 5.68 -8.57 -4.57
CA LEU A 169 4.61 -7.96 -3.77
C LEU A 169 4.75 -8.27 -2.28
N ALA A 170 5.21 -9.46 -1.88
CA ALA A 170 5.52 -9.75 -0.47
C ALA A 170 6.61 -8.82 0.05
N ALA A 171 7.69 -8.64 -0.71
CA ALA A 171 8.75 -7.72 -0.34
C ALA A 171 8.23 -6.29 -0.14
N ALA A 172 7.32 -5.83 -1.02
CA ALA A 172 6.72 -4.50 -0.92
C ALA A 172 5.73 -4.37 0.25
N CYS A 173 4.79 -5.31 0.38
CA CYS A 173 3.67 -5.26 1.33
C CYS A 173 4.09 -5.57 2.77
N CYS A 174 5.19 -6.29 2.94
CA CYS A 174 5.71 -6.64 4.26
C CYS A 174 6.91 -5.79 4.67
N GLY A 175 7.23 -4.73 3.90
CA GLY A 175 8.30 -3.80 4.22
C GLY A 175 9.70 -4.42 4.21
N HIS A 176 9.92 -5.49 3.45
CA HIS A 176 11.23 -6.16 3.41
C HIS A 176 12.31 -5.19 2.91
N GLN A 177 13.46 -5.23 3.59
CA GLN A 177 14.61 -4.40 3.27
C GLN A 177 15.92 -5.09 3.57
N TRP A 178 16.96 -4.70 2.84
CA TRP A 178 18.29 -5.25 2.92
C TRP A 178 19.27 -4.11 3.11
N GLN A 179 20.29 -4.33 3.93
CA GLN A 179 21.37 -3.40 4.16
C GLN A 179 22.70 -4.13 3.95
N PHE A 180 23.56 -3.56 3.10
CA PHE A 180 24.83 -4.18 2.68
C PHE A 180 24.64 -5.64 2.24
N SER A 181 23.61 -5.88 1.42
CA SER A 181 23.24 -7.20 0.86
C SER A 181 22.84 -8.25 1.91
N LYS A 182 22.52 -7.85 3.14
CA LYS A 182 21.98 -8.72 4.19
C LYS A 182 20.59 -8.28 4.58
N ARG A 183 19.77 -9.21 5.07
CA ARG A 183 18.44 -8.89 5.63
C ARG A 183 18.59 -7.88 6.76
N SER A 184 17.78 -6.84 6.74
CA SER A 184 17.54 -5.97 7.89
C SER A 184 16.07 -6.09 8.33
N THR A 185 15.76 -5.60 9.52
CA THR A 185 14.40 -5.62 10.06
C THR A 185 13.43 -5.00 9.06
N PRO A 186 12.28 -5.61 8.74
CA PRO A 186 11.31 -5.01 7.86
C PRO A 186 10.89 -3.62 8.33
N ARG A 187 10.74 -2.69 7.39
CA ARG A 187 10.27 -1.34 7.68
C ARG A 187 8.77 -1.34 7.92
N VAL A 188 8.33 -0.36 8.69
CA VAL A 188 6.92 -0.02 8.80
C VAL A 188 6.45 0.62 7.48
N LEU A 189 5.30 0.19 6.97
CA LEU A 189 4.69 0.78 5.78
C LEU A 189 4.14 2.19 6.08
N SER A 190 3.94 3.03 5.08
CA SER A 190 3.12 4.25 5.27
C SER A 190 1.63 3.89 5.30
N LEU A 191 0.77 4.79 5.79
CA LEU A 191 -0.68 4.60 5.69
C LEU A 191 -1.15 4.38 4.24
N ARG A 192 -0.52 5.10 3.29
CA ARG A 192 -0.78 4.93 1.86
C ARG A 192 -0.40 3.54 1.36
N GLU A 193 0.78 3.04 1.75
CA GLU A 193 1.21 1.70 1.37
C GLU A 193 0.32 0.61 1.98
N MET A 194 -0.19 0.79 3.20
CA MET A 194 -1.19 -0.11 3.79
C MET A 194 -2.49 -0.14 2.97
N LEU A 195 -2.97 1.04 2.55
CA LEU A 195 -4.15 1.17 1.68
C LEU A 195 -3.94 0.50 0.31
N LEU A 196 -2.76 0.67 -0.29
CA LEU A 196 -2.42 0.03 -1.56
C LEU A 196 -2.33 -1.50 -1.39
N ALA A 197 -1.63 -1.99 -0.37
CA ALA A 197 -1.50 -3.42 -0.11
C ALA A 197 -2.87 -4.11 0.09
N ALA A 198 -3.81 -3.43 0.76
CA ALA A 198 -5.18 -3.92 0.94
C ALA A 198 -6.02 -3.95 -0.36
N ASN A 199 -5.65 -3.17 -1.37
CA ASN A 199 -6.37 -3.06 -2.64
C ASN A 199 -5.73 -3.85 -3.79
N ILE A 200 -4.74 -4.71 -3.52
CA ILE A 200 -4.18 -5.59 -4.54
C ILE A 200 -5.22 -6.64 -4.95
N ASN A 201 -5.42 -6.82 -6.26
CA ASN A 201 -6.19 -7.92 -6.78
C ASN A 201 -5.37 -9.23 -6.71
N TRP A 202 -5.41 -9.89 -5.57
CA TRP A 202 -4.66 -11.14 -5.37
C TRP A 202 -5.15 -12.31 -6.24
N ARG A 203 -6.39 -12.26 -6.73
CA ARG A 203 -6.89 -13.24 -7.71
C ARG A 203 -6.22 -13.06 -9.08
N ASN A 204 -5.88 -11.82 -9.43
CA ASN A 204 -5.17 -11.51 -10.66
C ASN A 204 -4.37 -10.20 -10.53
N VAL A 205 -3.09 -10.34 -10.20
CA VAL A 205 -2.17 -9.20 -10.00
C VAL A 205 -1.86 -8.41 -11.28
N LYS A 206 -2.41 -8.82 -12.43
CA LYS A 206 -2.31 -8.10 -13.70
C LYS A 206 -3.46 -7.11 -13.90
N ARG A 207 -4.41 -7.04 -12.96
CA ARG A 207 -5.59 -6.17 -13.05
C ARG A 207 -5.73 -5.34 -11.77
N PRO A 208 -6.16 -4.08 -11.86
CA PRO A 208 -6.65 -3.35 -10.70
C PRO A 208 -7.79 -4.11 -10.00
N LEU A 209 -7.95 -3.87 -8.70
CA LEU A 209 -9.14 -4.33 -7.98
C LEU A 209 -10.33 -3.46 -8.43
N ALA A 210 -11.44 -4.12 -8.79
CA ALA A 210 -12.66 -3.47 -9.29
C ALA A 210 -13.42 -2.75 -8.17
#